data_AF-A0A9Q0E221-F1
#
_entry.id   AF-A0A9Q0E221-F1
#
_cell.length_a   1.000
_cell.length_b   1.000
_cell.length_c   1.000
_cell.angle_alpha   90.00
_cell.angle_beta   90.00
_cell.angle_gamma   90.00
#
_symmetry.space_group_name_H-M   'P 1'
#
loop_
_entity.id
_entity.type
_entity.pdbx_description
1 polymer ?
#
loop_
_entity_poly.entity_id
_entity_poly.type
_entity_poly.pdbx_seq_one_letter_code
_entity_poly.pdbx_strand_id
1 'polypeptide(L)'
;MLLSKVEKATLEYRLPSSSLQGFFTEGAALSLPKEVTWVPDWVCASLAKGDLSGAELDVLLHGRRNLPKPVESGELPSSNLVSQPIRQVLYGLLPALGRSGVEEVDWDGLDFHTVTVQPVVQGATQGLRLDSLPQADRTVRLKVCLETLGVNQETMEGVPPHLRLPVAVTCYWLRRAKPDLKLLKALLMVMIQGELNRQEGLTTGDWLSSIDLKDACLHIPNQWPSTG
;
A
#
# COMPACT_ATOMS: atom_id res chain seq x y z
N MET A 1 -8.61 -36.64 -12.72
CA MET A 1 -7.37 -36.93 -13.47
C MET A 1 -6.27 -35.89 -13.25
N LEU A 2 -6.58 -34.58 -13.17
CA LEU A 2 -5.59 -33.54 -12.83
C LEU A 2 -5.20 -33.54 -11.34
N LEU A 3 -6.17 -33.65 -10.43
CA LEU A 3 -5.93 -33.74 -8.97
C LEU A 3 -5.00 -34.91 -8.59
N SER A 4 -5.25 -36.10 -9.13
CA SER A 4 -4.41 -37.28 -8.90
C SER A 4 -3.00 -37.15 -9.48
N LYS A 5 -2.80 -36.31 -10.52
CA LYS A 5 -1.47 -36.02 -11.06
C LYS A 5 -0.71 -35.02 -10.19
N VAL A 6 -1.41 -34.02 -9.64
CA VAL A 6 -0.83 -33.06 -8.70
C VAL A 6 -0.46 -33.74 -7.38
N GLU A 7 -1.34 -34.58 -6.82
CA GLU A 7 -1.05 -35.34 -5.59
C GLU A 7 0.17 -36.25 -5.74
N LYS A 8 0.26 -36.94 -6.88
CA LYS A 8 1.40 -37.81 -7.20
C LYS A 8 2.69 -37.01 -7.38
N ALA A 9 2.62 -35.85 -8.04
CA ALA A 9 3.75 -34.94 -8.18
C ALA A 9 4.21 -34.35 -6.84
N THR A 10 3.29 -34.02 -5.92
CA THR A 10 3.65 -33.54 -4.57
C THR A 10 4.30 -34.61 -3.70
N LEU A 11 3.97 -35.90 -3.90
CA LEU A 11 4.60 -37.02 -3.19
C LEU A 11 5.99 -37.36 -3.74
N GLU A 12 6.23 -37.13 -5.03
CA GLU A 12 7.52 -37.32 -5.69
C GLU A 12 8.45 -36.11 -5.53
N TYR A 13 7.91 -34.93 -5.18
CA TYR A 13 8.67 -33.71 -4.99
C TYR A 13 9.52 -33.78 -3.71
N ARG A 14 10.76 -34.24 -3.85
CA ARG A 14 11.78 -34.06 -2.83
C ARG A 14 12.43 -32.70 -3.03
N LEU A 15 12.26 -31.82 -2.05
CA LEU A 15 13.03 -30.58 -1.95
C LEU A 15 14.52 -30.95 -2.07
N PRO A 16 15.25 -30.38 -3.04
CA PRO A 16 16.70 -30.53 -3.09
C PRO A 16 17.29 -30.11 -1.75
N SER A 17 18.42 -30.72 -1.35
CA SER A 17 19.20 -30.33 -0.16
C SER A 17 19.78 -28.94 -0.37
N SER A 18 18.91 -27.94 -0.32
CA SER A 18 19.18 -26.54 -0.50
C SER A 18 19.20 -25.87 0.85
N SER A 19 19.82 -24.70 0.94
CA SER A 19 19.78 -23.85 2.13
C SER A 19 18.37 -23.46 2.56
N LEU A 20 17.36 -23.67 1.71
CA LEU A 20 15.96 -23.33 1.99
C LEU A 20 15.16 -24.48 2.61
N GLN A 21 15.68 -25.72 2.60
CA GLN A 21 14.93 -26.86 3.14
C GLN A 21 14.57 -26.64 4.61
N GLY A 22 15.55 -26.30 5.45
CA GLY A 22 15.33 -25.99 6.86
C GLY A 22 14.40 -24.79 7.10
N PHE A 23 14.38 -23.81 6.19
CA PHE A 23 13.41 -22.71 6.27
C PHE A 23 11.97 -23.22 6.11
N PHE A 24 11.70 -24.03 5.09
CA PHE A 24 10.35 -24.53 4.83
C PHE A 24 9.90 -25.65 5.78
N THR A 25 10.82 -26.47 6.29
CA THR A 25 10.48 -27.59 7.18
C THR A 25 10.54 -27.24 8.66
N GLU A 26 11.51 -26.42 9.07
CA GLU A 26 11.82 -26.15 10.48
C GLU A 26 11.59 -24.67 10.86
N GLY A 27 11.25 -23.80 9.89
CA GLY A 27 11.18 -22.36 10.10
C GLY A 27 12.54 -21.72 10.37
N ALA A 28 13.64 -22.40 10.00
CA ALA A 28 14.99 -21.90 10.24
C ALA A 28 15.22 -20.59 9.50
N ALA A 29 15.72 -19.56 10.18
CA ALA A 29 15.97 -18.26 9.59
C ALA A 29 17.00 -18.35 8.45
N LEU A 30 16.69 -17.72 7.31
CA LEU A 30 17.62 -17.62 6.19
C LEU A 30 18.74 -16.64 6.54
N SER A 31 19.99 -17.10 6.44
CA SER A 31 21.14 -16.21 6.47
C SER A 31 21.18 -15.38 5.19
N LEU A 32 20.94 -14.07 5.30
CA LEU A 32 21.00 -13.17 4.15
C LEU A 32 22.41 -13.11 3.54
N PRO A 33 22.53 -12.89 2.22
CA PRO A 33 23.83 -12.70 1.58
C PRO A 33 24.61 -11.54 2.21
N LYS A 34 25.94 -11.65 2.25
CA LYS A 34 26.82 -10.62 2.84
C LYS A 34 26.71 -9.27 2.12
N GLU A 35 26.22 -9.25 0.89
CA GLU A 35 25.94 -8.05 0.10
C GLU A 35 24.80 -7.18 0.67
N VAL A 36 23.97 -7.72 1.57
CA VAL A 36 22.75 -7.06 2.10
C VAL A 36 22.97 -6.51 3.53
N THR A 37 24.23 -6.42 3.97
CA THR A 37 24.62 -5.96 5.33
C THR A 37 24.16 -4.55 5.70
N TRP A 38 23.75 -3.73 4.73
CA TRP A 38 23.20 -2.40 4.95
C TRP A 38 21.72 -2.41 5.35
N VAL A 39 21.02 -3.53 5.19
CA VAL A 39 19.59 -3.65 5.51
C VAL A 39 19.42 -3.88 7.03
N PRO A 40 18.59 -3.08 7.73
CA PRO A 40 18.36 -3.25 9.16
C PRO A 40 17.71 -4.58 9.53
N ASP A 41 18.05 -5.12 10.72
CA ASP A 41 17.56 -6.41 11.21
C ASP A 41 16.04 -6.55 11.21
N TRP A 42 15.31 -5.47 11.50
CA TRP A 42 13.84 -5.52 11.51
C TRP A 42 13.27 -5.74 10.09
N VAL A 43 13.92 -5.21 9.05
CA VAL A 43 13.52 -5.42 7.65
C VAL A 43 13.76 -6.88 7.27
N CYS A 44 14.90 -7.43 7.70
CA CYS A 44 15.23 -8.85 7.54
C CYS A 44 14.19 -9.74 8.24
N ALA A 45 13.78 -9.37 9.46
CA ALA A 45 12.75 -10.08 10.20
C ALA A 45 11.37 -9.99 9.52
N SER A 46 10.99 -8.82 8.99
CA SER A 46 9.77 -8.64 8.20
C SER A 46 9.80 -9.46 6.90
N LEU A 47 10.96 -9.55 6.25
CA LEU A 47 11.15 -10.39 5.06
C LEU A 47 10.98 -11.88 5.38
N ALA A 48 11.61 -12.35 6.47
CA ALA A 48 11.50 -13.74 6.90
C ALA A 48 10.04 -14.14 7.24
N LYS A 49 9.23 -13.17 7.69
CA LYS A 49 7.80 -13.36 7.98
C LYS A 49 6.89 -13.20 6.75
N GLY A 50 7.40 -12.64 5.66
CA GLY A 50 6.58 -12.26 4.50
C GLY A 50 5.72 -11.02 4.73
N ASP A 51 6.04 -10.19 5.72
CA ASP A 51 5.31 -8.95 6.05
C ASP A 51 5.63 -7.79 5.09
N LEU A 52 6.73 -7.90 4.34
CA LEU A 52 7.17 -6.88 3.37
C LEU A 52 6.81 -7.33 1.96
N SER A 53 6.21 -6.45 1.15
CA SER A 53 5.83 -6.83 -0.21
C SER A 53 7.05 -6.91 -1.13
N GLY A 54 6.92 -7.71 -2.19
CA GLY A 54 7.95 -7.78 -3.24
C GLY A 54 8.27 -6.42 -3.85
N ALA A 55 7.29 -5.50 -3.90
CA ALA A 55 7.51 -4.16 -4.44
C ALA A 55 8.43 -3.30 -3.55
N GLU A 56 8.30 -3.37 -2.22
CA GLU A 56 9.24 -2.65 -1.33
C GLU A 56 10.64 -3.26 -1.39
N LEU A 57 10.74 -4.58 -1.53
CA LEU A 57 12.02 -5.28 -1.71
C LEU A 57 12.73 -4.89 -3.01
N ASP A 58 12.00 -4.80 -4.12
CA ASP A 58 12.57 -4.38 -5.40
C ASP A 58 13.08 -2.94 -5.34
N VAL A 59 12.38 -2.05 -4.63
CA VAL A 59 12.86 -0.69 -4.40
C VAL A 59 14.13 -0.69 -3.56
N LEU A 60 14.15 -1.45 -2.47
CA LEU A 60 15.31 -1.53 -1.57
C LEU A 60 16.54 -2.15 -2.27
N LEU A 61 16.39 -3.29 -2.92
CA LEU A 61 17.51 -4.02 -3.50
C LEU A 61 17.90 -3.44 -4.87
N HIS A 62 16.92 -3.24 -5.74
CA HIS A 62 17.15 -2.91 -7.14
C HIS A 62 16.92 -1.43 -7.47
N GLY A 63 16.23 -0.67 -6.61
CA GLY A 63 15.91 0.72 -6.89
C GLY A 63 14.88 0.83 -8.01
N ARG A 64 14.05 -0.22 -8.16
CA ARG A 64 13.06 -0.35 -9.22
C ARG A 64 11.69 -0.61 -8.64
N ARG A 65 10.65 -0.09 -9.27
CA ARG A 65 9.26 -0.39 -8.94
C ARG A 65 8.44 -0.58 -10.20
N ASN A 66 7.90 -1.78 -10.37
CA ASN A 66 6.86 -2.01 -11.38
C ASN A 66 5.51 -1.59 -10.79
N LEU A 67 4.87 -0.59 -11.39
CA LEU A 67 3.59 -0.12 -10.92
C LEU A 67 2.46 -1.04 -11.40
N PRO A 68 1.37 -1.17 -10.61
CA PRO A 68 0.21 -1.91 -11.05
C PRO A 68 -0.34 -1.31 -12.35
N LYS A 69 -0.74 -2.18 -13.28
CA LYS A 69 -1.39 -1.75 -14.52
C LYS A 69 -2.71 -1.04 -14.19
N PRO A 70 -2.89 0.24 -14.57
CA PRO A 70 -4.14 0.94 -14.37
C PRO A 70 -5.30 0.23 -15.08
N VAL A 71 -6.48 0.24 -14.47
CA VAL A 71 -7.73 -0.32 -15.04
C VAL A 71 -8.57 0.79 -15.69
N GLU A 72 -8.06 2.02 -15.71
CA GLU A 72 -8.72 3.21 -16.26
C GLU A 72 -8.76 3.16 -17.80
N SER A 73 -9.61 4.00 -18.40
CA SER A 73 -9.57 4.21 -19.86
C SER A 73 -8.20 4.76 -20.25
N GLY A 74 -7.64 4.29 -21.38
CA GLY A 74 -6.37 4.81 -21.92
C GLY A 74 -6.40 6.29 -22.32
N GLU A 75 -7.58 6.92 -22.28
CA GLU A 75 -7.75 8.37 -22.48
C GLU A 75 -7.43 9.19 -21.22
N LEU A 76 -7.35 8.55 -20.05
CA LEU A 76 -7.06 9.19 -18.78
C LEU A 76 -5.60 8.99 -18.38
N PRO A 77 -4.99 9.97 -17.71
CA PRO A 77 -3.67 9.78 -17.13
C PRO A 77 -3.72 8.65 -16.10
N SER A 78 -2.64 7.86 -16.05
CA SER A 78 -2.46 6.79 -15.07
C SER A 78 -2.72 7.25 -13.63
N SER A 79 -3.57 6.54 -12.90
CA SER A 79 -3.77 6.69 -11.45
C SER A 79 -2.48 6.58 -10.64
N ASN A 80 -1.43 5.99 -11.21
CA ASN A 80 -0.13 5.94 -10.57
C ASN A 80 0.50 7.34 -10.41
N LEU A 81 0.14 8.32 -11.25
CA LEU A 81 0.56 9.72 -11.07
C LEU A 81 -0.05 10.35 -9.81
N VAL A 82 -1.31 10.02 -9.50
CA VAL A 82 -2.01 10.53 -8.30
C VAL A 82 -1.31 10.04 -7.03
N SER A 83 -0.76 8.83 -7.04
CA SER A 83 -0.07 8.23 -5.89
C SER A 83 1.44 8.48 -5.88
N GLN A 84 2.02 9.07 -6.94
CA GLN A 84 3.45 9.35 -7.03
C GLN A 84 3.99 10.19 -5.86
N PRO A 85 3.34 11.28 -5.39
CA PRO A 85 3.83 12.04 -4.25
C PRO A 85 3.99 11.22 -2.97
N ILE A 86 3.10 10.24 -2.76
CA ILE A 86 3.17 9.32 -1.63
C ILE A 86 4.39 8.40 -1.78
N ARG A 87 4.62 7.87 -2.98
CA ARG A 87 5.78 7.03 -3.28
C ARG A 87 7.10 7.80 -3.16
N GLN A 88 7.15 9.07 -3.54
CA GLN A 88 8.34 9.92 -3.36
C GLN A 88 8.78 10.01 -1.90
N VAL A 89 7.82 10.18 -0.98
CA VAL A 89 8.12 10.15 0.46
C VAL A 89 8.54 8.77 0.92
N LEU A 90 7.86 7.70 0.46
CA LEU A 90 8.25 6.33 0.77
C LEU A 90 9.69 6.03 0.33
N TYR A 91 10.11 6.47 -0.86
CA TYR A 91 11.49 6.31 -1.33
C TYR A 91 12.49 7.09 -0.49
N GLY A 92 12.11 8.27 0.00
CA GLY A 92 12.90 9.01 0.98
C GLY A 92 13.10 8.26 2.30
N LEU A 93 12.13 7.42 2.69
CA LEU A 93 12.19 6.58 3.89
C LEU A 93 12.88 5.23 3.68
N LEU A 94 13.06 4.80 2.43
CA LEU A 94 13.78 3.59 2.03
C LEU A 94 15.17 3.94 1.48
N PRO A 95 16.08 4.60 2.24
CA PRO A 95 17.44 4.90 1.78
C PRO A 95 18.24 3.61 1.69
N ALA A 96 18.04 2.90 0.60
CA ALA A 96 18.93 1.89 0.13
C ALA A 96 19.95 2.54 -0.78
N LEU A 97 21.21 2.53 -0.36
CA LEU A 97 22.35 2.60 -1.28
C LEU A 97 22.70 3.96 -1.89
N GLY A 98 22.39 5.09 -1.24
CA GLY A 98 22.84 6.42 -1.71
C GLY A 98 22.37 6.77 -3.13
N ARG A 99 21.26 6.17 -3.57
CA ARG A 99 20.68 6.38 -4.89
C ARG A 99 19.94 7.71 -4.92
N SER A 100 20.04 8.43 -6.05
CA SER A 100 19.32 9.68 -6.26
C SER A 100 17.85 9.46 -6.63
N GLY A 101 17.43 8.26 -7.03
CA GLY A 101 16.05 8.00 -7.46
C GLY A 101 15.69 6.52 -7.55
N VAL A 102 14.40 6.27 -7.77
CA VAL A 102 13.81 4.95 -8.01
C VAL A 102 13.27 4.93 -9.43
N GLU A 103 13.63 3.92 -10.21
CA GLU A 103 13.08 3.69 -11.55
C GLU A 103 11.68 3.08 -11.42
N GLU A 104 10.66 3.84 -11.76
CA GLU A 104 9.29 3.37 -11.84
C GLU A 104 8.98 2.94 -13.28
N VAL A 105 8.43 1.74 -13.44
CA VAL A 105 7.87 1.27 -14.71
C VAL A 105 6.36 1.37 -14.60
N ASP A 106 5.76 2.23 -15.41
CA ASP A 106 4.31 2.41 -15.49
C ASP A 106 3.79 1.92 -16.85
N TRP A 107 2.55 1.45 -16.84
CA TRP A 107 1.87 0.94 -18.01
C TRP A 107 1.02 2.03 -18.63
N ASP A 108 1.17 2.21 -19.94
CA ASP A 108 0.30 3.05 -20.76
C ASP A 108 -0.34 2.16 -21.84
N GLY A 109 -1.57 1.69 -21.56
CA GLY A 109 -2.24 0.72 -22.42
C GLY A 109 -1.52 -0.63 -22.51
N LEU A 110 -0.92 -0.94 -23.66
CA LEU A 110 -0.10 -2.13 -23.91
C LEU A 110 1.41 -1.84 -23.86
N ASP A 111 1.78 -0.57 -23.87
CA ASP A 111 3.17 -0.13 -23.79
C ASP A 111 3.53 0.16 -22.32
N PHE A 112 4.83 0.23 -22.06
CA PHE A 112 5.35 0.64 -20.76
C PHE A 112 6.40 1.71 -20.93
N HIS A 113 6.47 2.60 -19.95
CA HIS A 113 7.48 3.64 -19.90
C HIS A 113 8.18 3.59 -18.54
N THR A 114 9.41 4.08 -18.51
CA THR A 114 10.22 4.12 -17.30
C THR A 114 10.50 5.57 -16.92
N VAL A 115 10.26 5.89 -15.65
CA VAL A 115 10.48 7.23 -15.09
C VAL A 115 11.33 7.11 -13.84
N THR A 116 12.38 7.91 -13.74
CA THR A 116 13.16 8.00 -12.50
C THR A 116 12.49 8.99 -11.56
N VAL A 117 11.93 8.48 -10.47
CA VAL A 117 11.27 9.27 -9.44
C VAL A 117 12.26 9.61 -8.33
N GLN A 118 12.42 10.91 -8.07
CA GLN A 118 13.30 11.41 -7.01
C GLN A 118 12.61 11.28 -5.65
N PRO A 119 13.32 10.83 -4.60
CA PRO A 119 12.80 10.80 -3.25
C PRO A 119 12.60 12.22 -2.73
N VAL A 120 11.58 12.39 -1.88
CA VAL A 120 11.32 13.67 -1.21
C VAL A 120 11.50 13.47 0.29
N VAL A 121 12.47 14.17 0.86
CA VAL A 121 12.75 14.16 2.30
C VAL A 121 12.56 15.58 2.85
N GLN A 122 11.41 15.83 3.45
CA GLN A 122 10.98 17.12 3.98
C GLN A 122 10.22 16.96 5.32
N GLY A 123 10.23 18.01 6.15
CA GLY A 123 9.45 18.03 7.39
C GLY A 123 9.81 16.88 8.33
N ALA A 124 8.80 16.19 8.85
CA ALA A 124 8.96 15.09 9.80
C ALA A 124 9.72 13.88 9.21
N THR A 125 9.81 13.74 7.88
CA THR A 125 10.56 12.64 7.24
C THR A 125 12.07 12.78 7.40
N GLN A 126 12.60 14.00 7.59
CA GLN A 126 14.04 14.25 7.77
C GLN A 126 14.62 13.61 9.03
N GLY A 127 13.78 13.47 10.06
CA GLY A 127 14.17 12.83 11.32
C GLY A 127 13.98 11.32 11.34
N LEU A 128 13.38 10.73 10.30
CA LEU A 128 13.17 9.30 10.20
C LEU A 128 14.27 8.64 9.38
N ARG A 129 14.70 7.48 9.87
CA ARG A 129 15.61 6.60 9.16
C ARG A 129 15.04 5.20 9.15
N LEU A 130 15.43 4.43 8.13
CA LEU A 130 14.92 3.07 7.96
C LEU A 130 15.30 2.17 9.14
N ASP A 131 16.52 2.27 9.64
CA ASP A 131 17.04 1.50 10.78
C ASP A 131 16.24 1.70 12.07
N SER A 132 15.74 2.92 12.31
CA SER A 132 14.98 3.27 13.51
C SER A 132 13.47 3.40 13.30
N LEU A 133 12.95 3.04 12.12
CA LEU A 133 11.54 3.25 11.75
C LEU A 133 10.56 2.55 12.71
N PRO A 134 10.79 1.30 13.18
CA PRO A 134 9.90 0.62 14.12
C PRO A 134 9.85 1.29 15.50
N GLN A 135 10.95 1.92 15.92
CA GLN A 135 11.08 2.59 17.22
C GLN A 135 10.60 4.04 17.19
N ALA A 136 10.32 4.59 16.00
CA ALA A 136 9.83 5.94 15.86
C ALA A 136 8.48 6.12 16.57
N ASP A 137 8.36 7.22 17.32
CA ASP A 137 7.14 7.55 18.05
C ASP A 137 5.93 7.61 17.11
N ARG A 138 4.78 7.11 17.58
CA ARG A 138 3.55 7.04 16.78
C ARG A 138 3.12 8.42 16.28
N THR A 139 3.38 9.47 17.05
CA THR A 139 3.07 10.86 16.68
C THR A 139 3.92 11.32 15.51
N VAL A 140 5.21 10.98 15.50
CA VAL A 140 6.14 11.29 14.40
C VAL A 140 5.72 10.54 13.13
N ARG A 141 5.41 9.24 13.25
CA ARG A 141 4.92 8.42 12.13
C ARG A 141 3.62 8.97 11.54
N LEU A 142 2.66 9.34 12.40
CA LEU A 142 1.40 9.97 11.98
C LEU A 142 1.65 11.32 11.29
N LYS A 143 2.53 12.15 11.85
CA LYS A 143 2.88 13.45 11.27
C LYS A 143 3.44 13.29 9.86
N VAL A 144 4.34 12.33 9.63
CA VAL A 144 4.84 12.01 8.29
C VAL A 144 3.71 11.65 7.34
N CYS A 145 2.76 10.79 7.75
CA CYS A 145 1.62 10.44 6.91
C CYS A 145 0.75 11.67 6.58
N LEU A 146 0.46 12.53 7.57
CA LEU A 146 -0.36 13.72 7.38
C LEU A 146 0.32 14.75 6.46
N GLU A 147 1.61 15.01 6.66
CA GLU A 147 2.42 15.87 5.79
C GLU A 147 2.47 15.34 4.35
N THR A 148 2.65 14.03 4.18
CA THR A 148 2.63 13.35 2.86
C THR A 148 1.29 13.55 2.16
N LEU A 149 0.18 13.51 2.91
CA LEU A 149 -1.16 13.74 2.39
C LEU A 149 -1.51 15.23 2.25
N GLY A 150 -0.62 16.14 2.65
CA GLY A 150 -0.84 17.59 2.62
C GLY A 150 -1.93 18.05 3.58
N VAL A 151 -2.01 17.43 4.77
CA VAL A 151 -2.97 17.75 5.84
C VAL A 151 -2.22 18.19 7.09
N ASN A 152 -2.66 19.29 7.71
CA ASN A 152 -2.06 19.77 8.95
C ASN A 152 -2.68 19.07 10.17
N GLN A 153 -1.90 18.88 11.22
CA GLN A 153 -2.39 18.22 12.44
C GLN A 153 -3.53 19.01 13.12
N GLU A 154 -3.46 20.35 13.08
CA GLU A 154 -4.48 21.27 13.60
C GLU A 154 -5.85 21.05 12.93
N THR A 155 -5.85 20.78 11.62
CA THR A 155 -7.11 20.51 10.89
C THR A 155 -7.80 19.21 11.31
N MET A 156 -7.15 18.40 12.16
CA MET A 156 -7.61 17.08 12.58
C MET A 156 -7.93 17.01 14.08
N GLU A 157 -7.94 18.14 14.80
CA GLU A 157 -8.21 18.18 16.25
C GLU A 157 -9.58 17.60 16.62
N GLY A 158 -10.61 17.87 15.81
CA GLY A 158 -11.96 17.33 16.00
C GLY A 158 -12.18 15.91 15.48
N VAL A 159 -11.17 15.30 14.83
CA VAL A 159 -11.30 13.96 14.26
C VAL A 159 -10.76 12.92 15.25
N PRO A 160 -11.54 11.85 15.55
CA PRO A 160 -11.09 10.76 16.41
C PRO A 160 -9.74 10.18 15.96
N PRO A 161 -8.81 9.86 16.88
CA PRO A 161 -7.44 9.48 16.52
C PRO A 161 -7.31 8.35 15.49
N HIS A 162 -8.20 7.35 15.51
CA HIS A 162 -8.21 6.24 14.56
C HIS A 162 -8.78 6.60 13.18
N LEU A 163 -9.56 7.68 13.07
CA LEU A 163 -10.12 8.17 11.80
C LEU A 163 -9.25 9.24 11.13
N ARG A 164 -8.24 9.79 11.82
CA ARG A 164 -7.40 10.86 11.26
C ARG A 164 -6.77 10.48 9.92
N LEU A 165 -6.18 9.29 9.82
CA LEU A 165 -5.56 8.86 8.56
C LEU A 165 -6.59 8.61 7.45
N PRO A 166 -7.69 7.85 7.67
CA PRO A 166 -8.76 7.71 6.69
C PRO A 166 -9.34 9.03 6.18
N VAL A 167 -9.60 9.99 7.07
CA VAL A 167 -10.09 11.32 6.70
C VAL A 167 -9.03 12.08 5.88
N ALA A 168 -7.76 12.02 6.28
CA ALA A 168 -6.67 12.64 5.52
C ALA A 168 -6.54 12.09 4.09
N VAL A 169 -6.65 10.76 3.92
CA VAL A 169 -6.65 10.09 2.62
C VAL A 169 -7.84 10.56 1.77
N THR A 170 -9.01 10.69 2.37
CA THR A 170 -10.22 11.19 1.70
C THR A 170 -10.01 12.62 1.20
N CYS A 171 -9.41 13.49 2.02
CA CYS A 171 -9.02 14.85 1.60
C CYS A 171 -7.98 14.85 0.48
N TYR A 172 -7.00 13.95 0.54
CA TYR A 172 -5.99 13.80 -0.51
C TYR A 172 -6.61 13.43 -1.85
N TRP A 173 -7.51 12.44 -1.88
CA TRP A 173 -8.24 12.06 -3.09
C TRP A 173 -9.08 13.21 -3.64
N LEU A 174 -9.82 13.93 -2.78
CA LEU A 174 -10.59 15.10 -3.21
C LEU A 174 -9.71 16.14 -3.94
N ARG A 175 -8.50 16.41 -3.42
CA ARG A 175 -7.57 17.38 -4.01
C ARG A 175 -6.87 16.89 -5.28
N ARG A 176 -6.45 15.62 -5.30
CA ARG A 176 -5.52 15.08 -6.33
C ARG A 176 -6.20 14.24 -7.40
N ALA A 177 -7.25 13.51 -7.05
CA ALA A 177 -7.95 12.57 -7.94
C ALA A 177 -9.28 13.10 -8.46
N LYS A 178 -9.86 14.15 -7.85
CA LYS A 178 -11.17 14.73 -8.18
C LYS A 178 -12.27 13.64 -8.37
N PRO A 179 -12.47 12.77 -7.36
CA PRO A 179 -13.43 11.67 -7.45
C PRO A 179 -14.87 12.18 -7.52
N ASP A 180 -15.81 11.31 -7.90
CA ASP A 180 -17.23 11.60 -7.80
C ASP A 180 -17.61 11.96 -6.35
N LEU A 181 -18.21 13.14 -6.19
CA LEU A 181 -18.66 13.66 -4.91
C LEU A 181 -19.66 12.73 -4.21
N LYS A 182 -20.45 11.95 -4.96
CA LYS A 182 -21.38 10.97 -4.39
C LYS A 182 -20.62 9.86 -3.66
N LEU A 183 -19.58 9.31 -4.27
CA LEU A 183 -18.73 8.28 -3.65
C LEU A 183 -18.01 8.83 -2.43
N LEU A 184 -17.52 10.06 -2.50
CA LEU A 184 -16.87 10.72 -1.36
C LEU A 184 -17.84 10.93 -0.18
N LYS A 185 -19.06 11.38 -0.47
CA LYS A 185 -20.12 11.53 0.55
C LYS A 185 -20.47 10.19 1.19
N ALA A 186 -20.64 9.14 0.38
CA ALA A 186 -20.92 7.79 0.88
C ALA A 186 -19.79 7.31 1.81
N LEU A 187 -18.53 7.48 1.41
CA LEU A 187 -17.36 7.13 2.22
C LEU A 187 -17.34 7.87 3.57
N LEU A 188 -17.57 9.18 3.56
CA LEU A 188 -17.64 9.98 4.78
C LEU A 188 -18.80 9.57 5.68
N MET A 189 -19.99 9.31 5.11
CA MET A 189 -21.15 8.82 5.85
C MET A 189 -20.86 7.48 6.54
N VAL A 190 -20.18 6.56 5.85
CA VAL A 190 -19.75 5.27 6.44
C VAL A 190 -18.80 5.48 7.61
N MET A 191 -17.83 6.40 7.49
CA MET A 191 -16.91 6.72 8.60
C MET A 191 -17.64 7.32 9.81
N ILE A 192 -18.56 8.27 9.58
CA ILE A 192 -19.34 8.93 10.63
C ILE A 192 -20.25 7.91 11.33
N GLN A 193 -21.00 7.12 10.56
CA GLN A 193 -21.89 6.10 11.12
C GLN A 193 -21.11 5.03 11.87
N GLY A 194 -19.94 4.63 11.34
CA GLY A 194 -19.00 3.73 12.00
C GLY A 194 -18.60 4.23 13.38
N GLU A 195 -18.30 5.52 13.51
CA GLU A 195 -17.92 6.11 14.79
C GLU A 195 -19.10 6.25 15.76
N LEU A 196 -20.27 6.68 15.28
CA LEU A 196 -21.48 6.75 16.11
C LEU A 196 -21.80 5.39 16.72
N ASN A 197 -21.79 4.33 15.90
CA ASN A 197 -22.09 2.98 16.35
C ASN A 197 -21.02 2.44 17.32
N ARG A 198 -19.75 2.80 17.13
CA ARG A 198 -18.67 2.48 18.08
C ARG A 198 -18.89 3.15 19.45
N GLN A 199 -19.46 4.35 19.48
CA GLN A 199 -19.77 5.08 20.71
C GLN A 199 -21.02 4.53 21.41
N GLU A 200 -21.99 4.02 20.65
CA GLU A 200 -23.23 3.42 21.15
C GLU A 200 -23.09 1.93 21.54
N GLY A 201 -21.97 1.28 21.20
CA GLY A 201 -21.72 -0.12 21.56
C GLY A 201 -22.49 -1.15 20.72
N LEU A 202 -23.07 -0.74 19.59
CA LEU A 202 -23.82 -1.63 18.68
C LEU A 202 -22.88 -2.57 17.91
N THR A 203 -23.21 -3.86 17.88
CA THR A 203 -22.41 -4.88 17.19
C THR A 203 -22.71 -4.93 15.68
N THR A 204 -21.73 -5.38 14.90
CA THR A 204 -21.67 -5.39 13.43
C THR A 204 -22.86 -6.07 12.72
N GLY A 205 -23.70 -6.84 13.43
CA GLY A 205 -24.86 -7.54 12.88
C GLY A 205 -26.05 -6.65 12.50
N ASP A 206 -26.21 -5.50 13.15
CA ASP A 206 -27.35 -4.58 12.91
C ASP A 206 -27.14 -3.66 11.70
N TRP A 207 -25.94 -3.69 11.10
CA TRP A 207 -25.52 -2.79 10.01
C TRP A 207 -26.09 -3.14 8.63
N LEU A 208 -26.11 -4.43 8.27
CA LEU A 208 -26.52 -4.86 6.92
C LEU A 208 -28.02 -4.64 6.64
N SER A 209 -28.83 -4.46 7.69
CA SER A 209 -30.26 -4.22 7.59
C SER A 209 -30.61 -2.73 7.52
N SER A 210 -29.77 -1.83 8.05
CA SER A 210 -30.08 -0.40 8.15
C SER A 210 -29.47 0.45 7.04
N ILE A 211 -28.44 -0.03 6.35
CA ILE A 211 -27.89 0.67 5.18
C ILE A 211 -28.55 0.08 3.94
N ASP A 212 -29.50 0.82 3.37
CA ASP A 212 -30.00 0.53 2.03
C ASP A 212 -28.95 0.94 0.98
N LEU A 213 -27.85 0.18 0.92
CA LEU A 213 -26.80 0.28 -0.09
C LEU A 213 -27.31 -0.07 -1.50
N LYS A 214 -28.53 -0.62 -1.61
CA LYS A 214 -29.11 -0.95 -2.92
C LYS A 214 -29.36 0.31 -3.73
N ASP A 215 -29.90 1.37 -3.14
CA ASP A 215 -30.18 2.61 -3.88
C ASP A 215 -28.93 3.42 -4.26
N ALA A 216 -27.84 3.33 -3.49
CA ALA A 216 -26.59 4.00 -3.83
C ALA A 216 -25.78 3.29 -4.95
N CYS A 217 -25.87 1.96 -5.02
CA CYS A 217 -25.14 1.16 -6.01
C CYS A 217 -25.95 0.84 -7.29
N LEU A 218 -27.29 0.93 -7.27
CA LEU A 218 -28.14 0.68 -8.43
C LEU A 218 -28.06 1.75 -9.54
N HIS A 219 -27.30 2.83 -9.32
CA HIS A 219 -27.08 3.89 -10.31
C HIS A 219 -25.64 4.00 -10.81
N ILE A 220 -24.85 2.93 -10.73
CA ILE A 220 -23.63 2.81 -11.53
C ILE A 220 -24.05 2.14 -12.86
N PRO A 221 -24.33 2.89 -13.94
CA PRO A 221 -24.54 2.26 -15.23
C PRO A 221 -23.22 1.60 -15.65
N ASN A 222 -23.22 0.28 -15.73
CA ASN A 222 -22.19 -0.48 -16.44
C ASN A 222 -22.20 -0.05 -17.90
N GLN A 223 -21.45 1.00 -18.25
CA GLN A 223 -21.14 1.34 -19.63
C GLN A 223 -19.80 0.69 -19.98
N TRP A 224 -19.83 -0.60 -20.25
CA TRP A 224 -18.84 -1.20 -21.15
C TRP A 224 -19.41 -1.12 -22.57
N PRO A 225 -18.75 -0.42 -23.51
CA PRO A 225 -19.09 -0.57 -24.91
C PRO A 225 -18.65 -1.98 -25.34
N SER A 226 -19.63 -2.84 -25.61
CA SER A 226 -19.44 -4.03 -26.41
C SER A 226 -19.18 -3.59 -27.86
N THR A 227 -17.96 -3.73 -28.34
CA THR A 227 -17.65 -3.65 -29.77
C THR A 227 -17.37 -5.04 -30.29
N GLY A 228 -18.21 -5.47 -31.23
CA GLY A 228 -17.94 -6.58 -32.14
C GLY A 228 -17.12 -6.16 -33.34
#